data_AF-A0A3M1I336-F1
#
_entry.id   AF-A0A3M1I336-F1
#
_cell.length_a   1.000
_cell.length_b   1.000
_cell.length_c   1.000
_cell.angle_alpha   90.00
_cell.angle_beta   90.00
_cell.angle_gamma   90.00
#
_symmetry.space_group_name_H-M   'P 1'
#
loop_
_entity.id
_entity.type
_entity.pdbx_description
1 polymer ?
#
loop_
_entity_poly.entity_id
_entity_poly.type
_entity_poly.pdbx_seq_one_letter_code
_entity_poly.pdbx_strand_id
1 'polypeptide(L)'
;RARRFHKVMEKIPSTLPSTPIYLFASNTIPTLYYVRLVKEKEEWVCFFQDQSLWVEGDGIVSFRSALGDLRKSRSSSRLKTCIPWRGTYFFHGTHREMVNSPVFQNNLLFLLLETPLILGKDTEGELEIPKGLKEWSLPKKAEKNKK
;
A
#
# COMPACT_ATOMS: atom_id res chain seq x y z
N ARG A 1 -21.86 10.83 16.47
CA ARG A 1 -21.31 10.37 15.16
C ARG A 1 -19.91 9.78 15.30
N ALA A 2 -18.94 10.51 15.85
CA ALA A 2 -17.55 10.04 16.07
C ALA A 2 -17.44 8.71 16.85
N ARG A 3 -18.17 8.53 17.95
CA ARG A 3 -18.15 7.26 18.72
C ARG A 3 -18.64 6.04 17.92
N ARG A 4 -19.64 6.23 17.04
CA ARG A 4 -20.15 5.15 16.17
C ARG A 4 -19.14 4.82 15.07
N PHE A 5 -18.48 5.83 14.50
CA PHE A 5 -17.41 5.64 13.53
C PHE A 5 -16.21 4.90 14.14
N HIS A 6 -15.78 5.29 15.36
CA HIS A 6 -14.72 4.60 16.09
C HIS A 6 -15.05 3.13 16.32
N LYS A 7 -16.29 2.83 16.73
CA LYS A 7 -16.78 1.46 16.94
C LYS A 7 -16.78 0.60 15.66
N VAL A 8 -16.94 1.22 14.49
CA VAL A 8 -16.83 0.54 13.19
C VAL A 8 -15.37 0.31 12.81
N MET A 9 -14.50 1.29 13.02
CA MET A 9 -13.06 1.19 12.71
C MET A 9 -12.30 0.23 13.64
N GLU A 10 -12.79 0.02 14.87
CA GLU A 10 -12.24 -0.96 15.81
C GLU A 10 -12.70 -2.40 15.54
N LYS A 11 -13.64 -2.62 14.61
CA LYS A 11 -14.11 -3.96 14.29
C LYS A 11 -13.00 -4.71 13.57
N ILE A 12 -12.33 -5.60 14.32
CA ILE A 12 -11.41 -6.58 13.75
C ILE A 12 -12.21 -7.40 12.73
N PRO A 13 -11.75 -7.51 11.47
CA PRO A 13 -12.43 -8.33 10.48
C PRO A 13 -12.51 -9.77 11.01
N SER A 14 -13.70 -10.37 10.89
CA SER A 14 -13.95 -11.74 11.34
C SER A 14 -13.19 -12.78 10.53
N THR A 15 -12.75 -12.42 9.33
CA THR A 15 -11.96 -13.25 8.43
C THR A 15 -10.71 -12.48 8.01
N LEU A 16 -9.57 -13.17 8.04
CA LEU A 16 -8.35 -12.62 7.46
C LEU A 16 -8.47 -12.65 5.93
N PRO A 17 -7.93 -11.65 5.22
CA PRO A 17 -7.82 -11.70 3.78
C PRO A 17 -6.98 -12.93 3.37
N SER A 18 -7.49 -13.72 2.42
CA SER A 18 -6.78 -14.87 1.85
C SER A 18 -5.57 -14.45 1.01
N THR A 19 -5.62 -13.23 0.49
CA THR A 19 -4.53 -12.64 -0.30
C THR A 19 -3.43 -12.09 0.59
N PRO A 20 -2.15 -12.40 0.31
CA PRO A 20 -1.03 -11.79 1.04
C PRO A 20 -1.01 -10.27 0.80
N ILE A 21 -0.83 -9.50 1.87
CA ILE A 21 -0.80 -8.03 1.81
C ILE A 21 0.62 -7.54 2.11
N TYR A 22 1.15 -6.67 1.26
CA TYR A 22 2.49 -6.08 1.38
C TYR A 22 2.40 -4.55 1.39
N LEU A 23 3.22 -3.90 2.22
CA LEU A 23 3.29 -2.44 2.29
C LEU A 23 4.46 -1.93 1.46
N PHE A 24 4.24 -0.89 0.67
CA PHE A 24 5.25 -0.13 -0.05
C PHE A 24 5.17 1.32 0.40
N ALA A 25 6.28 1.91 0.86
CA ALA A 25 6.31 3.29 1.33
C ALA A 25 7.66 3.96 1.05
N SER A 26 7.69 5.30 0.97
CA SER A 26 8.93 6.08 0.91
C SER A 26 9.11 6.92 2.18
N ASN A 27 10.36 7.15 2.56
CA ASN A 27 10.75 7.84 3.79
C ASN A 27 11.85 8.89 3.58
N THR A 28 12.07 9.33 2.35
CA THR A 28 13.27 10.12 1.99
C THR A 28 12.95 11.52 1.50
N ILE A 29 11.67 11.81 1.26
CA ILE A 29 11.22 13.10 0.76
C ILE A 29 10.57 13.88 1.89
N PRO A 30 11.00 15.14 2.14
CA PRO A 30 10.33 16.03 3.06
C PRO A 30 8.84 16.15 2.71
N THR A 31 7.99 15.89 3.69
CA THR A 31 6.53 15.90 3.56
C THR A 31 5.95 16.85 4.59
N LEU A 32 5.13 17.79 4.14
CA LEU A 32 4.47 18.74 5.03
C LEU A 32 3.54 18.00 6.00
N TYR A 33 3.76 18.18 7.30
CA TYR A 33 3.02 17.47 8.34
C TYR A 33 2.10 18.37 9.15
N TYR A 34 2.53 19.62 9.36
CA TYR A 34 1.74 20.63 10.03
C TYR A 34 1.66 21.88 9.16
N VAL A 35 0.62 22.68 9.38
CA VAL A 35 0.54 24.05 8.87
C VAL A 35 0.50 24.95 10.09
N ARG A 36 1.37 25.96 10.13
CA ARG A 36 1.28 26.99 11.17
C ARG A 36 0.26 28.03 10.74
N LEU A 37 -0.75 28.24 11.57
CA LEU A 37 -1.72 29.32 11.43
C LEU A 37 -1.38 30.41 12.44
N VAL A 38 -1.19 31.63 11.96
CA VAL A 38 -0.98 32.81 12.82
C VAL A 38 -2.11 33.79 12.54
N LYS A 39 -2.69 34.35 13.60
CA LYS A 39 -3.69 35.40 13.46
C LYS A 39 -2.98 36.74 13.37
N GLU A 40 -3.09 37.41 12.23
CA GLU A 40 -2.56 38.75 12.01
C GLU A 40 -3.73 39.71 11.87
N LYS A 41 -3.88 40.64 12.84
CA LYS A 41 -5.05 41.51 12.98
C LYS A 41 -6.35 40.68 13.05
N GLU A 42 -7.15 40.67 11.99
CA GLU A 42 -8.40 39.91 11.90
C GLU A 42 -8.35 38.72 10.93
N GLU A 43 -7.20 38.48 10.29
CA GLU A 43 -7.04 37.42 9.29
C GLU A 43 -6.16 36.27 9.81
N TRP A 44 -6.42 35.06 9.32
CA TRP A 44 -5.59 33.90 9.57
C TRP A 44 -4.63 33.69 8.40
N VAL A 45 -3.34 33.72 8.68
CA VAL A 45 -2.27 33.52 7.69
C VAL A 45 -1.68 32.12 7.87
N CYS A 46 -1.57 31.39 6.75
CA CYS A 46 -0.99 30.06 6.70
C CYS A 46 0.49 30.11 6.30
N PHE A 47 1.35 29.50 7.10
CA PHE A 47 2.78 29.37 6.81
C PHE A 47 3.14 27.93 6.44
N PHE A 48 3.77 27.77 5.28
CA PHE A 48 4.17 26.47 4.72
C PHE A 48 5.68 26.27 4.62
N GLN A 49 6.46 27.36 4.69
CA GLN A 49 7.90 27.36 4.38
C GLN A 49 8.81 27.02 5.58
N ASP A 50 8.27 26.96 6.79
CA ASP A 50 9.04 26.64 7.99
C ASP A 50 9.41 25.14 7.97
N GLN A 51 10.71 24.84 7.92
CA GLN A 51 11.24 23.48 7.85
C GLN A 51 10.82 22.61 9.05
N SER A 52 10.52 23.22 10.22
CA SER A 52 10.02 22.48 11.40
C SER A 52 8.63 21.87 11.20
N LEU A 53 7.92 22.26 10.14
CA LEU A 53 6.62 21.74 9.76
C LEU A 53 6.69 20.48 8.89
N TRP A 54 7.88 20.08 8.46
CA TRP A 54 8.12 18.99 7.52
C TRP A 54 8.68 17.76 8.25
N VAL A 55 8.29 16.58 7.80
CA VAL A 55 8.76 15.30 8.30
C VAL A 55 9.14 14.39 7.14
N GLU A 56 9.81 13.28 7.44
CA GLU A 56 10.13 12.26 6.43
C GLU A 56 8.87 11.61 5.84
N GLY A 57 8.89 11.32 4.53
CA GLY A 57 7.79 10.70 3.80
C GLY A 57 8.07 10.62 2.31
N ASP A 58 7.03 10.78 1.50
CA ASP A 58 7.09 10.70 0.03
C ASP A 58 6.72 12.03 -0.68
N GLY A 59 6.63 13.12 0.07
CA GLY A 59 6.19 14.44 -0.39
C GLY A 59 4.68 14.67 -0.28
N ILE A 60 3.89 13.62 -0.02
CA ILE A 60 2.44 13.69 0.17
C ILE A 60 2.02 13.01 1.48
N VAL A 61 2.47 11.77 1.68
CA VAL A 61 2.17 10.94 2.84
C VAL A 61 3.41 10.87 3.73
N SER A 62 3.23 11.24 5.01
CA SER A 62 4.31 11.10 5.99
C SER A 62 4.62 9.63 6.24
N PHE A 63 5.90 9.32 6.47
CA PHE A 63 6.34 7.97 6.77
C PHE A 63 5.66 7.39 8.01
N ARG A 64 5.47 8.23 9.05
CA ARG A 64 4.74 7.87 10.26
C ARG A 64 3.28 7.47 9.98
N SER A 65 2.63 8.10 8.99
CA SER A 65 1.29 7.73 8.58
C SER A 65 1.29 6.34 7.93
N ALA A 66 2.22 6.08 7.00
CA ALA A 66 2.35 4.78 6.35
C ALA A 66 2.65 3.66 7.36
N LEU A 67 3.54 3.90 8.33
CA LEU A 67 3.84 2.95 9.41
C LEU A 67 2.72 2.81 10.44
N GLY A 68 1.76 3.74 10.47
CA GLY A 68 0.58 3.64 11.33
C GLY A 68 -0.18 2.33 11.11
N ASP A 69 -0.10 1.79 9.90
CA ASP A 69 -0.74 0.53 9.55
C ASP A 69 0.06 -0.70 9.98
N LEU A 70 1.29 -0.57 10.48
CA LEU A 70 2.11 -1.68 10.99
C LEU A 70 2.03 -1.87 12.50
N ARG A 71 1.26 -1.03 13.21
CA ARG A 71 1.22 -1.01 14.68
C ARG A 71 0.72 -2.33 15.27
N LYS A 72 1.65 -3.10 15.87
CA LYS A 72 1.36 -4.28 16.70
C LYS A 72 1.12 -3.85 18.15
N SER A 73 -0.10 -3.43 18.48
CA SER A 73 -0.75 -3.22 19.80
C SER A 73 0.05 -2.84 21.08
N ARG A 74 1.34 -2.52 21.05
CA ARG A 74 2.18 -2.41 22.25
C ARG A 74 2.56 -0.99 22.68
N SER A 75 2.38 0.04 21.86
CA SER A 75 2.81 1.41 22.24
C SER A 75 1.72 2.49 22.27
N SER A 76 0.52 2.25 21.74
CA SER A 76 -0.61 3.15 21.95
C SER A 76 -1.92 2.36 21.92
N SER A 77 -2.68 2.46 23.00
CA SER A 77 -3.90 1.71 23.28
C SER A 77 -5.09 1.99 22.35
N ARG A 78 -4.90 2.73 21.24
CA ARG A 78 -6.01 3.28 20.45
C ARG A 78 -6.15 2.74 19.03
N LEU A 79 -5.10 2.19 18.41
CA LEU A 79 -5.18 1.69 17.02
C LEU A 79 -4.28 0.47 16.81
N LYS A 80 -4.90 -0.72 16.82
CA LYS A 80 -4.29 -1.96 16.35
C LYS A 80 -4.60 -2.12 14.86
N THR A 81 -3.58 -2.29 14.04
CA THR A 81 -3.81 -2.71 12.65
C THR A 81 -4.33 -4.14 12.63
N CYS A 82 -5.38 -4.39 11.86
CA CYS A 82 -5.88 -5.74 11.62
C CYS A 82 -5.34 -6.33 10.32
N ILE A 83 -4.46 -5.62 9.64
CA ILE A 83 -3.90 -6.03 8.34
C ILE A 83 -2.77 -7.04 8.60
N PRO A 84 -2.88 -8.29 8.11
CA PRO A 84 -1.85 -9.30 8.27
C PRO A 84 -0.71 -9.09 7.26
N TRP A 85 0.08 -8.03 7.45
CA TRP A 85 1.19 -7.70 6.56
C TRP A 85 2.19 -8.86 6.47
N ARG A 86 2.50 -9.28 5.24
CA ARG A 86 3.50 -10.30 4.92
C ARG A 86 4.91 -9.71 4.81
N GLY A 87 5.01 -8.45 4.42
CA GLY A 87 6.28 -7.75 4.28
C GLY A 87 6.09 -6.25 4.04
N THR A 88 7.18 -5.52 4.20
CA THR A 88 7.22 -4.05 4.08
C THR A 88 8.46 -3.65 3.30
N TYR A 89 8.28 -2.85 2.27
CA TYR A 89 9.36 -2.37 1.40
C TYR A 89 9.44 -0.85 1.46
N PHE A 90 10.65 -0.34 1.65
CA PHE A 90 10.92 1.09 1.74
C PHE A 90 11.73 1.57 0.54
N PHE A 91 11.35 2.73 0.00
CA PHE A 91 11.90 3.28 -1.24
C PHE A 91 12.40 4.69 -1.04
N HIS A 92 13.27 5.09 -1.97
CA HIS A 92 13.67 6.47 -2.13
C HIS A 92 12.85 7.10 -3.26
N GLY A 93 12.45 8.36 -3.10
CA GLY A 93 11.73 9.12 -4.12
C GLY A 93 10.34 9.58 -3.70
N THR A 94 9.74 10.40 -4.55
CA THR A 94 8.41 10.96 -4.32
C THR A 94 7.30 9.91 -4.46
N HIS A 95 6.09 10.27 -4.01
CA HIS A 95 4.88 9.43 -4.11
C HIS A 95 4.67 8.88 -5.52
N ARG A 96 4.94 9.69 -6.56
CA ARG A 96 4.79 9.30 -7.97
C ARG A 96 6.00 8.52 -8.50
N GLU A 97 7.20 8.84 -8.05
CA GLU A 97 8.41 8.15 -8.50
C GLU A 97 8.52 6.74 -7.94
N MET A 98 7.94 6.48 -6.76
CA MET A 98 7.98 5.16 -6.13
C MET A 98 7.49 4.06 -7.08
N VAL A 99 6.38 4.25 -7.80
CA VAL A 99 5.84 3.23 -8.72
C VAL A 99 6.66 3.08 -10.02
N ASN A 100 7.43 4.10 -10.38
CA ASN A 100 8.31 4.09 -11.55
C ASN A 100 9.74 3.66 -11.19
N SER A 101 10.03 3.43 -9.91
CA SER A 101 11.35 3.01 -9.45
C SER A 101 11.65 1.58 -9.94
N PRO A 102 12.84 1.32 -10.52
CA PRO A 102 13.28 -0.03 -10.82
C PRO A 102 13.25 -0.94 -9.59
N VAL A 103 13.51 -0.39 -8.41
CA VAL A 103 13.48 -1.14 -7.15
C VAL A 103 12.05 -1.58 -6.82
N PHE A 104 11.05 -0.73 -7.04
CA PHE A 104 9.64 -1.08 -6.86
C PHE A 104 9.24 -2.17 -7.85
N GLN A 105 9.54 -1.98 -9.12
CA GLN A 105 9.20 -2.94 -10.19
C GLN A 105 9.84 -4.30 -9.95
N ASN A 106 11.11 -4.35 -9.56
CA ASN A 106 11.80 -5.61 -9.27
C ASN A 106 11.23 -6.32 -8.05
N ASN A 107 10.94 -5.60 -6.96
CA ASN A 107 10.29 -6.19 -5.79
C ASN A 107 8.88 -6.68 -6.12
N LEU A 108 8.12 -5.93 -6.91
CA LEU A 108 6.79 -6.35 -7.36
C LEU A 108 6.87 -7.61 -8.22
N LEU A 109 7.79 -7.66 -9.19
CA LEU A 109 8.01 -8.84 -10.02
C LEU A 109 8.44 -10.04 -9.19
N PHE A 110 9.36 -9.87 -8.25
CA PHE A 110 9.75 -10.91 -7.32
C PHE A 110 8.54 -11.44 -6.54
N LEU A 111 7.70 -10.55 -6.01
CA LEU A 111 6.48 -10.96 -5.32
C LEU A 111 5.51 -11.73 -6.23
N LEU A 112 5.38 -11.35 -7.50
CA LEU A 112 4.48 -11.99 -8.44
C LEU A 112 5.00 -13.34 -8.97
N LEU A 113 6.31 -13.51 -9.08
CA LEU A 113 6.94 -14.70 -9.68
C LEU A 113 7.36 -15.73 -8.62
N GLU A 114 7.94 -15.28 -7.51
CA GLU A 114 8.57 -16.15 -6.51
C GLU A 114 7.68 -16.40 -5.29
N THR A 115 6.68 -15.55 -5.03
CA THR A 115 5.76 -15.82 -3.92
C THR A 115 4.78 -16.89 -4.37
N PRO A 116 4.73 -18.06 -3.70
CA PRO A 116 3.76 -19.08 -4.04
C PRO A 116 2.35 -18.48 -3.96
N LEU A 117 1.59 -18.62 -5.05
CA LEU A 117 0.16 -18.38 -5.02
C LEU A 117 -0.42 -19.38 -4.02
N ILE A 118 -0.68 -18.92 -2.80
CA ILE A 118 -1.55 -19.65 -1.89
C ILE A 118 -2.96 -19.45 -2.48
N LEU A 119 -3.26 -20.20 -3.54
CA LEU A 119 -4.62 -20.55 -3.89
C LEU A 119 -5.18 -21.18 -2.62
N GLY A 120 -6.12 -20.48 -2.00
CA GLY A 120 -6.66 -20.85 -0.69
C GLY A 120 -6.96 -22.34 -0.67
N LYS A 121 -6.35 -23.05 0.28
CA LYS A 121 -6.80 -24.40 0.66
C LYS A 121 -8.11 -24.26 1.42
N ASP A 122 -9.15 -23.79 0.76
CA ASP A 122 -10.51 -23.87 1.26
C ASP A 122 -11.29 -24.69 0.24
N THR A 123 -11.47 -25.97 0.62
CA THR A 123 -12.30 -27.02 0.02
C THR A 123 -11.72 -27.79 -1.17
N GLU A 124 -11.69 -29.11 -1.03
CA GLU A 124 -11.67 -30.10 -2.11
C GLU A 124 -12.96 -30.02 -2.95
N GLY A 125 -13.35 -28.80 -3.36
CA GLY A 125 -14.33 -28.57 -4.41
C GLY A 125 -13.55 -28.41 -5.70
N GLU A 126 -13.81 -29.28 -6.67
CA GLU A 126 -13.27 -29.19 -8.02
C GLU A 126 -13.29 -27.74 -8.50
N LEU A 127 -12.12 -27.24 -8.92
CA LEU A 127 -12.01 -25.99 -9.66
C LEU A 127 -12.82 -26.14 -10.95
N GLU A 128 -14.10 -25.74 -10.92
CA GLU A 128 -14.84 -25.49 -12.16
C GLU A 128 -14.15 -24.34 -12.88
N ILE A 129 -13.30 -24.71 -13.84
CA ILE A 129 -12.80 -23.78 -14.85
C ILE A 129 -14.04 -23.13 -15.47
N PRO A 130 -14.17 -21.78 -15.46
CA PRO A 130 -15.25 -21.10 -16.16
C PRO A 130 -15.27 -21.62 -17.60
N LYS A 131 -16.39 -22.21 -18.03
CA LYS A 131 -16.55 -22.86 -19.35
C LYS A 131 -16.27 -21.95 -20.57
N GLY A 132 -15.91 -20.68 -20.35
CA GLY A 132 -15.54 -19.71 -21.39
C GLY A 132 -14.04 -19.42 -21.56
N LEU A 133 -13.13 -20.00 -20.75
CA LEU A 133 -11.69 -19.68 -20.80
C LEU A 133 -10.84 -20.72 -21.57
N LYS A 134 -11.48 -21.55 -22.40
CA LYS A 134 -10.80 -22.61 -23.16
C LYS A 134 -10.10 -22.16 -24.45
N GLU A 135 -10.16 -20.89 -24.83
CA GLU A 135 -9.55 -20.44 -26.08
C GLU A 135 -8.81 -19.11 -25.93
N TRP A 136 -7.74 -19.11 -25.13
CA TRP A 136 -6.63 -18.20 -25.41
C TRP A 136 -5.45 -19.03 -25.93
N SER A 137 -5.55 -19.44 -27.19
CA SER A 137 -4.40 -20.01 -27.89
C SER A 137 -3.44 -18.88 -28.25
N LEU A 138 -2.19 -19.00 -27.85
CA LEU A 138 -1.12 -18.10 -28.31
C LEU A 138 -1.04 -18.18 -29.84
N PRO A 139 -0.89 -17.05 -30.56
CA PRO A 139 -0.75 -17.08 -32.01
C PRO A 139 0.50 -17.90 -32.37
N LYS A 140 0.29 -18.96 -33.17
CA LYS A 140 1.37 -19.78 -33.72
C LYS A 140 2.29 -18.87 -34.51
N LYS A 141 3.59 -18.89 -34.17
CA LYS A 141 4.66 -18.21 -34.91
C LYS A 141 4.49 -18.45 -36.41
N ALA A 142 4.39 -17.38 -37.19
CA ALA A 142 4.44 -17.43 -38.64
C ALA A 142 5.78 -18.06 -39.05
N GLU A 143 5.72 -19.24 -39.65
CA GLU A 143 6.86 -19.88 -40.29
C GLU A 143 7.32 -19.01 -41.47
N LYS A 144 8.63 -18.80 -41.51
CA LYS A 144 9.37 -18.10 -42.55
C LYS A 144 9.11 -18.75 -43.91
N ASN A 145 8.49 -18.02 -44.83
CA ASN A 145 8.57 -18.35 -46.25
C ASN A 145 10.00 -18.04 -46.75
N LYS A 146 10.78 -19.11 -46.91
CA LYS A 146 11.89 -19.16 -47.86
C LYS A 146 11.30 -19.41 -49.25
N LYS A 147 11.53 -18.49 -50.19
CA LYS A 147 11.95 -18.78 -51.56
C LYS A 147 12.52 -17.51 -52.17
#